data_AF-A0A7W6X866-F1
#
_entry.id   AF-A0A7W6X866-F1
#
_cell.length_a   1.000
_cell.length_b   1.000
_cell.length_c   1.000
_cell.angle_alpha   90.00
_cell.angle_beta   90.00
_cell.angle_gamma   90.00
#
_symmetry.space_group_name_H-M   'P 1'
#
loop_
_entity.id
_entity.type
_entity.pdbx_description
1 polymer ?
#
loop_
_entity_poly.entity_id
_entity_poly.type
_entity_poly.pdbx_seq_one_letter_code
_entity_poly.pdbx_strand_id
1 'polypeptide(L)' 'MITSQVPVSQWHDVIADPTLGDAILDRIIHNAHRIELKGDSLRRQAGEKKKL' A
#
# COMPACT_ATOMS: atom_id res chain seq x y z
N MET A 1 -4.78 5.27 10.20
CA MET A 1 -3.72 5.24 9.18
C MET A 1 -3.65 3.83 8.62
N ILE A 2 -3.61 3.67 7.30
CA ILE A 2 -3.58 2.38 6.60
C ILE A 2 -2.29 2.31 5.78
N THR A 3 -1.69 1.13 5.68
CA THR A 3 -0.54 0.87 4.82
C THR A 3 -0.88 -0.23 3.82
N SER A 4 -0.37 -0.09 2.59
CA SER A 4 -0.55 -1.10 1.55
C SER A 4 0.74 -1.24 0.75
N GLN A 5 1.03 -2.47 0.35
CA GLN A 5 2.10 -2.79 -0.60
C GLN A 5 1.63 -2.71 -2.05
N VAL A 6 0.33 -2.51 -2.27
CA VAL A 6 -0.32 -2.46 -3.58
C VAL A 6 -0.82 -1.03 -3.83
N PRO A 7 -0.48 -0.41 -4.98
CA PRO A 7 -1.02 0.89 -5.37
C PRO A 7 -2.55 0.90 -5.38
N VAL A 8 -3.17 2.00 -4.97
CA VAL A 8 -4.65 2.13 -4.92
C VAL A 8 -5.29 1.88 -6.30
N SER A 9 -4.62 2.24 -7.39
CA SER A 9 -5.10 1.99 -8.75
C SER A 9 -5.28 0.51 -9.09
N GLN A 10 -4.60 -0.39 -8.38
CA GLN A 10 -4.70 -1.84 -8.58
C GLN A 10 -5.67 -2.49 -7.58
N TRP A 11 -6.31 -1.72 -6.71
CA TRP A 11 -7.20 -2.30 -5.69
C TRP A 11 -8.46 -2.91 -6.30
N HIS A 12 -8.99 -2.35 -7.39
CA HIS A 12 -10.12 -2.95 -8.09
C HIS A 12 -9.81 -4.36 -8.62
N ASP A 13 -8.58 -4.58 -9.10
CA ASP A 13 -8.18 -5.88 -9.65
C ASP A 13 -7.86 -6.90 -8.55
N VAL A 14 -7.29 -6.43 -7.43
CA VAL A 14 -6.90 -7.28 -6.30
C VAL A 14 -8.08 -7.62 -5.39
N ILE A 15 -9.03 -6.69 -5.25
CA ILE A 15 -10.27 -6.91 -4.50
C ILE A 15 -11.25 -7.61 -5.45
N ALA A 16 -11.31 -8.92 -5.36
CA ALA A 16 -12.10 -9.78 -6.24
C ALA A 16 -13.61 -9.47 -6.25
N ASP A 17 -14.11 -8.73 -5.25
CA ASP A 17 -15.50 -8.28 -5.19
C ASP A 17 -15.59 -6.80 -5.60
N PRO A 18 -16.24 -6.48 -6.73
CA PRO A 18 -16.35 -5.11 -7.22
C PRO A 18 -17.17 -4.22 -6.28
N THR A 19 -18.21 -4.74 -5.62
CA THR A 19 -19.03 -3.98 -4.67
C THR A 19 -18.22 -3.60 -3.43
N LEU A 20 -17.36 -4.52 -2.97
CA LEU A 20 -16.45 -4.23 -1.87
C LEU A 20 -15.37 -3.23 -2.28
N GLY A 21 -14.84 -3.36 -3.50
CA GLY A 21 -13.87 -2.42 -4.09
C GLY A 21 -14.41 -1.00 -4.10
N ASP A 22 -15.60 -0.81 -4.64
CA ASP A 22 -16.29 0.49 -4.68
C ASP A 22 -16.49 1.07 -3.27
N ALA A 23 -17.02 0.27 -2.33
CA ALA A 23 -17.28 0.72 -0.97
C ALA A 23 -15.99 1.12 -0.22
N ILE A 24 -14.87 0.45 -0.48
CA ILE A 24 -13.57 0.77 0.11
C ILE A 24 -13.01 2.07 -0.48
N LEU A 25 -13.07 2.24 -1.80
CA LEU A 25 -12.59 3.46 -2.45
C LEU A 25 -13.39 4.68 -1.99
N ASP A 26 -14.71 4.57 -1.90
CA ASP A 26 -15.58 5.63 -1.44
C ASP A 26 -15.33 6.02 0.02
N ARG A 27 -15.18 5.05 0.92
CA ARG A 27 -15.08 5.33 2.36
C ARG A 27 -13.68 5.64 2.82
N ILE A 28 -12.68 4.97 2.26
CA ILE A 28 -11.29 5.05 2.73
C ILE A 28 -10.51 6.04 1.89
N ILE A 29 -10.57 5.93 0.56
CA ILE A 29 -9.67 6.69 -0.32
C ILE A 29 -10.15 8.12 -0.53
N HIS A 30 -11.46 8.36 -0.60
CA HIS A 30 -12.03 9.68 -0.92
C HIS A 30 -11.48 10.83 -0.07
N ASN A 31 -11.24 10.59 1.22
CA ASN A 31 -10.69 11.59 2.16
C ASN A 31 -9.25 11.30 2.61
N ALA A 32 -8.58 10.30 2.03
CA ALA A 32 -7.24 9.93 2.47
C ALA A 32 -6.17 10.86 1.90
N HIS A 33 -5.30 11.36 2.77
CA HIS A 33 -4.01 11.89 2.32
C HIS A 33 -3.09 10.72 1.94
N ARG A 34 -2.75 10.64 0.65
CA ARG A 34 -1.96 9.54 0.09
C ARG A 34 -0.47 9.87 0.11
N ILE A 35 0.32 8.99 0.72
CA ILE A 35 1.78 9.08 0.73
C ILE A 35 2.33 7.82 0.05
N GLU A 36 2.96 8.01 -1.10
CA GLU A 36 3.65 6.92 -1.80
C GLU A 36 5.07 6.79 -1.29
N LEU A 37 5.34 5.68 -0.60
CA LEU A 37 6.67 5.37 -0.11
C LEU A 37 7.54 4.81 -1.24
N LYS A 38 8.77 5.29 -1.34
CA LYS A 38 9.77 4.88 -2.33
C LYS A 38 11.07 4.47 -1.62
N GLY A 39 11.87 3.66 -2.29
CA GLY A 39 13.18 3.22 -1.82
C GLY A 39 13.20 1.74 -1.43
N ASP A 40 14.42 1.27 -1.13
CA ASP A 40 14.66 -0.12 -0.76
C ASP A 40 14.17 -0.48 0.65
N SER A 41 13.99 -1.77 0.88
CA SER A 41 13.63 -2.27 2.21
C SER A 41 14.70 -1.91 3.24
N LEU A 42 14.29 -1.20 4.29
CA LEU A 42 15.15 -0.92 5.45
C LEU A 42 15.64 -2.21 6.13
N ARG A 43 14.92 -3.32 5.99
CA ARG A 43 15.36 -4.63 6.50
C ARG A 43 16.60 -5.14 5.76
N ARG A 44 16.70 -4.88 4.45
CA ARG A 44 17.89 -5.24 3.65
C ARG A 44 19.12 -4.47 4.15
N GLN A 45 18.98 -3.16 4.32
CA GLN A 45 20.04 -2.30 4.84
C GLN A 45 20.53 -2.73 6.24
N ALA A 46 19.61 -3.11 7.13
CA ALA A 46 19.97 -3.62 8.45
C ALA A 46 20.72 -4.96 8.37
N GLY A 47 20.32 -5.85 7.46
CA GLY A 47 21.00 -7.13 7.21
C GLY A 47 22.40 -6.96 6.61
N GLU A 48 22.59 -5.97 5.73
CA GLU A 48 23.90 -5.62 5.15
C GLU A 48 24.86 -5.05 6.19
N LYS A 49 24.39 -4.14 7.06
CA LYS A 49 25.19 -3.58 8.16
C LYS A 49 25.69 -4.63 9.16
N LYS A 50 24.98 -5.75 9.32
CA LYS A 50 25.37 -6.84 10.23
C LYS A 50 26.45 -7.78 9.65
N LYS A 51 26.72 -7.69 8.34
CA LYS A 51 27.78 -8.47 7.67
C LYS A 51 29.15 -7.77 7.68
N LEU A 52 29.16 -6.47 8.00
CA LEU A 52 30.35 -5.66 8.25
C LEU A 52 30.76 -5.79 9.73
#